data_AF-A0A950H833-F1
#
_entry.id   AF-A0A950H833-F1
#
_cell.length_a   1.000
_cell.length_b   1.000
_cell.length_c   1.000
_cell.angle_alpha   90.00
_cell.angle_beta   90.00
_cell.angle_gamma   90.00
#
_symmetry.space_group_name_H-M   'P 1'
#
loop_
_entity.id
_entity.type
_entity.pdbx_description
1 polymer ?
#
loop_
_entity_poly.entity_id
_entity_poly.type
_entity_poly.pdbx_seq_one_letter_code
_entity_poly.pdbx_strand_id
1 'polypeptide(L)'
;MILLPYINIVHTPDWRWTHSDVENVTAAIVLAATHPNTSNKLFNVGEAYTPTIEEPLKLLPASTMVSDCTDADDFRQDIGYSTKKIRHELGYRAIVP
;
A
#
# COMPACT_ATOMS: atom_id res chain seq x y z
N MET A 1 0.12 2.82 12.94
CA MET A 1 -1.17 3.52 13.06
C MET A 1 -1.39 4.30 11.77
N ILE A 2 -2.18 3.76 10.85
CA ILE A 2 -2.50 4.42 9.58
C ILE A 2 -3.59 5.44 9.87
N LEU A 3 -3.32 6.73 9.64
CA LEU A 3 -4.30 7.81 9.73
C LEU A 3 -5.29 7.67 8.56
N LEU A 4 -6.45 7.05 8.81
CA LEU A 4 -7.56 6.88 7.87
C LEU A 4 -8.75 7.88 8.01
N PRO A 5 -8.69 9.05 8.69
CA PRO A 5 -9.92 9.84 8.86
C PRO A 5 -10.37 10.64 7.64
N TYR A 6 -9.70 10.55 6.48
CA TYR A 6 -9.96 11.46 5.34
C TYR A 6 -10.24 10.79 3.98
N ILE A 7 -10.32 9.46 3.90
CA ILE A 7 -10.65 8.78 2.63
C ILE A 7 -11.73 7.74 2.92
N ASN A 8 -12.83 7.79 2.15
CA ASN A 8 -14.00 6.95 2.37
C ASN A 8 -13.85 5.52 1.79
N ILE A 9 -12.69 4.89 2.01
CA ILE A 9 -12.33 3.59 1.43
C ILE A 9 -13.19 2.44 1.97
N VAL A 10 -13.73 2.57 3.18
CA VAL A 10 -14.49 1.49 3.85
C VAL A 10 -15.79 1.13 3.14
N HIS A 11 -16.33 2.04 2.31
CA HIS A 11 -17.53 1.80 1.52
C HIS A 11 -17.24 1.29 0.10
N THR A 12 -15.98 1.03 -0.24
CA THR A 12 -15.56 0.47 -1.53
C THR A 12 -14.79 -0.84 -1.34
N PRO A 13 -15.47 -1.91 -0.86
CA PRO A 13 -14.81 -3.15 -0.42
C PRO A 13 -13.96 -3.82 -1.50
N ASP A 14 -14.36 -3.72 -2.77
CA ASP A 14 -13.66 -4.34 -3.90
C ASP A 14 -12.47 -3.51 -4.43
N TRP A 15 -12.37 -2.23 -4.05
CA TRP A 15 -11.31 -1.35 -4.52
C TRP A 15 -9.96 -1.82 -3.97
N ARG A 16 -8.90 -1.72 -4.78
CA ARG A 16 -7.58 -2.22 -4.41
C ARG A 16 -6.59 -1.09 -4.17
N TRP A 17 -5.79 -1.25 -3.13
CA TRP A 17 -4.75 -0.29 -2.77
C TRP A 17 -3.46 -0.95 -2.31
N THR A 18 -2.38 -0.62 -3.01
CA THR A 18 -1.04 -1.07 -2.64
C THR A 18 -0.55 -0.24 -1.46
N HIS A 19 -0.49 -0.88 -0.30
CA HIS A 19 0.07 -0.29 0.89
C HIS A 19 1.32 -1.08 1.33
N SER A 20 2.00 -0.58 2.35
CA SER A 20 3.11 -1.26 2.99
C SER A 20 3.26 -0.74 4.40
N ASP A 21 3.76 -1.59 5.29
CA ASP A 21 4.27 -1.13 6.57
C ASP A 21 5.39 -0.10 6.37
N VAL A 22 5.44 0.92 7.24
CA VAL A 22 6.43 2.00 7.12
C VAL A 22 7.86 1.48 7.22
N GLU A 23 8.11 0.45 8.03
CA GLU A 23 9.44 -0.17 8.15
C GLU A 23 9.84 -0.88 6.85
N ASN A 24 8.88 -1.53 6.19
CA ASN A 24 9.07 -2.12 4.86
C ASN A 24 9.42 -1.06 3.80
N VAL A 25 8.78 0.12 3.86
CA VAL A 25 9.10 1.26 2.99
C VAL A 25 10.51 1.77 3.26
N THR A 26 10.88 1.97 4.53
CA THR A 26 12.23 2.41 4.91
C THR A 26 13.29 1.43 4.41
N ALA A 27 13.09 0.13 4.59
CA ALA A 27 14.02 -0.89 4.10
C ALA A 27 14.18 -0.85 2.57
N ALA A 28 13.10 -0.62 1.82
CA ALA A 28 13.13 -0.49 0.37
C ALA A 28 13.92 0.76 -0.08
N ILE A 29 13.73 1.89 0.60
CA ILE A 29 14.45 3.14 0.31
C ILE A 29 15.94 2.96 0.56
N VAL A 30 16.32 2.40 1.72
CA VAL A 30 17.73 2.12 2.04
C VAL A 30 18.34 1.23 0.97
N LEU A 31 17.67 0.11 0.63
CA LEU A 31 18.12 -0.79 -0.41
C LEU A 31 18.33 -0.07 -1.75
N ALA A 32 17.36 0.73 -2.21
CA ALA A 32 17.47 1.44 -3.47
C ALA A 32 18.58 2.51 -3.47
N ALA A 33 18.81 3.17 -2.33
CA ALA A 33 19.84 4.20 -2.20
C ALA A 33 21.26 3.62 -2.18
N THR A 34 21.44 2.41 -1.64
CA THR A 34 22.77 1.79 -1.50
C THR A 34 23.12 0.80 -2.60
N HIS A 35 22.16 0.38 -3.42
CA HIS A 35 22.40 -0.62 -4.45
C HIS A 35 23.11 -0.01 -5.68
N PRO A 36 24.18 -0.62 -6.20
CA PRO A 36 25.02 -0.02 -7.26
C PRO A 36 24.33 0.22 -8.61
N ASN A 37 23.12 -0.29 -8.81
CA ASN A 37 22.44 -0.39 -10.12
C ASN A 37 21.04 0.24 -10.11
N THR A 38 20.88 1.38 -9.43
CA THR A 38 19.58 2.07 -9.26
C THR A 38 19.50 3.43 -9.93
N SER A 39 20.62 3.97 -10.44
CA SER A 39 20.64 5.27 -11.12
C SER A 39 19.63 5.34 -12.26
N ASN A 40 18.83 6.41 -12.28
CA ASN A 40 17.75 6.65 -13.25
C ASN A 40 16.68 5.54 -13.33
N LYS A 41 16.46 4.77 -12.27
CA LYS A 41 15.40 3.77 -12.20
C LYS A 41 14.33 4.14 -11.21
N LEU A 42 13.08 3.96 -11.62
CA LEU A 42 11.90 4.04 -10.75
C LEU A 42 11.50 2.64 -10.28
N PHE A 43 11.16 2.55 -9.00
CA PHE A 43 10.70 1.33 -8.35
C PHE A 43 9.44 1.63 -7.52
N ASN A 44 8.38 0.86 -7.74
CA ASN A 44 7.23 0.88 -6.84
C ASN A 44 7.56 0.05 -5.59
N VAL A 45 7.13 0.54 -4.44
CA VAL A 45 7.29 -0.12 -3.13
C VAL A 45 5.91 -0.39 -2.56
N GLY A 46 5.76 -1.54 -1.92
CA GLY A 46 4.48 -2.03 -1.44
C GLY A 46 4.49 -3.54 -1.21
N GLU A 47 3.35 -4.04 -0.76
CA GLU A 47 3.08 -5.47 -0.68
C GLU A 47 3.29 -6.19 -2.02
N ALA A 48 3.54 -7.50 -1.95
CA ALA A 48 3.72 -8.32 -3.15
C ALA A 48 2.38 -8.58 -3.87
N TYR A 49 1.32 -8.65 -3.08
CA TYR A 49 -0.07 -8.77 -3.50
C TYR A 49 -0.79 -7.49 -3.07
N THR A 50 -1.55 -6.88 -3.98
CA THR A 50 -2.36 -5.71 -3.65
C THR A 50 -3.72 -6.20 -3.17
N PRO A 51 -4.07 -6.05 -1.88
CA PRO A 51 -5.37 -6.45 -1.38
C PRO A 51 -6.47 -5.48 -1.82
N THR A 52 -7.69 -6.00 -1.81
CA THR A 52 -8.94 -5.25 -1.73
C THR A 52 -9.06 -4.56 -0.37
N ILE A 53 -9.89 -3.52 -0.24
CA ILE A 53 -10.14 -2.88 1.06
C ILE A 53 -10.82 -3.83 2.05
N GLU A 54 -11.66 -4.77 1.56
CA GLU A 54 -12.36 -5.71 2.42
C GLU A 54 -11.42 -6.67 3.18
N GLU A 55 -10.35 -7.13 2.53
CA GLU A 55 -9.41 -8.11 3.10
C GLU A 55 -8.79 -7.69 4.45
N PRO A 56 -8.17 -6.50 4.59
CA PRO A 56 -7.67 -6.03 5.88
C PRO A 56 -8.79 -5.64 6.85
N LEU A 57 -9.92 -5.12 6.37
CA LEU A 57 -11.05 -4.75 7.23
C LEU A 57 -11.63 -5.96 7.97
N LYS A 58 -11.62 -7.15 7.37
CA LYS A 58 -12.05 -8.41 8.02
C LYS A 58 -11.22 -8.76 9.27
N LEU A 59 -10.00 -8.24 9.37
CA LEU A 59 -9.09 -8.49 10.50
C LEU A 59 -9.20 -7.43 11.61
N LEU A 60 -9.88 -6.31 11.33
CA LEU A 60 -10.05 -5.21 12.27
C LEU A 60 -11.37 -5.36 13.04
N PRO A 61 -11.42 -4.88 14.30
CA PRO A 61 -12.67 -4.79 15.02
C PRO A 61 -13.64 -3.85 14.29
N ALA A 62 -14.94 -4.11 14.43
CA ALA A 62 -15.97 -3.24 13.89
C ALA A 62 -15.75 -1.80 14.36
N SER A 63 -15.66 -0.86 13.42
CA SER A 63 -15.52 0.55 13.74
C SER A 63 -16.83 1.11 14.28
N THR A 64 -16.74 1.92 15.33
CA THR A 64 -17.87 2.72 15.84
C THR A 64 -17.87 4.14 15.28
N MET A 65 -16.91 4.49 14.42
CA MET A 65 -16.85 5.82 13.81
C MET A 65 -17.97 5.97 12.79
N VAL A 66 -18.76 7.03 12.94
CA VAL A 66 -19.69 7.49 11.92
C VAL A 66 -18.85 8.07 10.79
N SER A 67 -19.00 7.54 9.58
CA SER A 67 -18.34 8.08 8.40
C SER A 67 -19.06 9.37 7.98
N ASP A 68 -18.36 10.49 8.00
CA ASP A 68 -18.82 11.74 7.38
C ASP A 68 -18.61 11.62 5.88
N CYS A 69 -19.55 10.94 5.22
CA CYS A 69 -19.58 10.76 3.76
C CYS A 69 -20.03 12.06 3.09
N THR A 70 -19.22 13.11 3.12
CA THR A 70 -19.61 14.41 2.53
C THR A 70 -19.09 14.64 1.11
N ASP A 71 -18.02 13.94 0.69
CA ASP A 71 -17.43 14.08 -0.64
C ASP A 71 -17.43 12.76 -1.43
N ALA A 72 -17.72 12.86 -2.74
CA ALA A 72 -17.74 11.74 -3.66
C ALA A 72 -16.32 11.46 -4.20
N ASP A 73 -15.54 10.69 -3.44
CA ASP A 73 -14.27 10.13 -3.90
C ASP A 73 -14.48 9.25 -5.17
N ASP A 74 -13.54 9.31 -6.12
CA ASP A 74 -13.58 8.52 -7.36
C ASP A 74 -12.79 7.20 -7.22
N PHE A 75 -13.52 6.11 -7.04
CA PHE A 75 -12.97 4.75 -6.88
C PHE A 75 -13.02 3.92 -8.17
N ARG A 76 -13.18 4.53 -9.35
CA ARG A 76 -13.23 3.80 -10.63
C ARG A 76 -11.92 3.11 -11.00
N GLN A 77 -10.80 3.52 -10.40
CA GLN A 77 -9.48 2.99 -10.70
C GLN A 77 -8.80 2.50 -9.43
N ASP A 78 -8.35 1.25 -9.45
CA ASP A 78 -7.51 0.69 -8.40
C ASP A 78 -6.16 1.42 -8.31
N ILE A 79 -5.66 1.62 -7.08
CA ILE A 79 -4.29 2.06 -6.82
C ILE A 79 -3.43 0.82 -6.58
N GLY A 80 -3.35 -0.01 -7.62
CA GLY A 80 -2.56 -1.24 -7.67
C GLY A 80 -1.24 -1.05 -8.40
N TYR A 81 -0.12 -1.12 -7.69
CA TYR A 81 1.22 -0.99 -8.29
C TYR A 81 1.96 -2.33 -8.26
N SER A 82 2.55 -2.71 -9.40
CA SER A 82 3.45 -3.87 -9.44
C SER A 82 4.77 -3.56 -8.72
N THR A 83 5.05 -4.32 -7.66
CA THR A 83 6.32 -4.27 -6.91
C THR A 83 7.33 -5.31 -7.39
N LYS A 84 7.06 -5.99 -8.51
CA LYS A 84 7.94 -7.04 -9.06
C LYS A 84 9.33 -6.54 -9.40
N LYS A 85 9.43 -5.31 -9.91
CA LYS A 85 10.71 -4.73 -10.37
C LYS A 85 11.73 -4.61 -9.23
N ILE A 86 11.35 -4.08 -8.07
CA ILE A 86 12.28 -3.91 -6.94
C ILE A 86 12.69 -5.28 -6.36
N ARG A 87 11.78 -6.25 -6.38
CA ARG A 87 12.03 -7.62 -5.91
C ARG A 87 13.00 -8.37 -6.84
N HIS A 88 12.81 -8.25 -8.15
CA HIS A 88 13.66 -8.94 -9.13
C HIS A 88 15.01 -8.27 -9.32
N GLU A 89 15.05 -6.94 -9.41
CA GLU A 89 16.30 -6.23 -9.73
C GLU A 89 17.16 -5.96 -8.50
N LEU A 90 16.56 -5.65 -7.34
CA LEU A 90 17.30 -5.29 -6.12
C LEU A 90 17.24 -6.38 -5.04
N GLY A 91 16.50 -7.47 -5.28
CA GLY A 91 16.34 -8.53 -4.28
C GLY A 91 15.48 -8.13 -3.07
N TYR A 92 14.65 -7.09 -3.20
CA TYR A 92 13.83 -6.59 -2.09
C TYR A 92 12.90 -7.66 -1.49
N ARG A 93 12.88 -7.73 -0.16
CA ARG A 93 11.99 -8.56 0.65
C ARG A 93 11.41 -7.72 1.79
N ALA A 94 10.13 -7.93 2.09
CA ALA A 94 9.51 -7.30 3.25
C ALA A 94 10.17 -7.85 4.52
N ILE A 95 10.44 -6.98 5.49
CA ILE A 95 11.02 -7.29 6.79
C ILE A 95 9.95 -7.44 7.87
N VAL A 96 8.80 -6.76 7.71
CA VAL A 96 7.58 -6.97 8.48
C VAL A 96 6.64 -7.85 7.64
N PRO A 97 6.19 -9.01 8.17
CA PRO A 97 5.31 -9.94 7.48
C PRO A 97 3.86 -9.45 7.36
#